data_AF-A0A136L2K1-F1
#
_entry.id   AF-A0A136L2K1-F1
#
_cell.length_a   1.000
_cell.length_b   1.000
_cell.length_c   1.000
_cell.angle_alpha   90.00
_cell.angle_beta   90.00
_cell.angle_gamma   90.00
#
_symmetry.space_group_name_H-M   'P 1'
#
loop_
_entity.id
_entity.type
_entity.pdbx_description
1 polymer ?
#
loop_
_entity_poly.entity_id
_entity_poly.type
_entity_poly.pdbx_seq_one_letter_code
_entity_poly.pdbx_strand_id
1 'polypeptide(L)'
;MTAIQLTGILAIIGAFIYAVGDVLLLASNINLDDYPKLKPFAKLLSDAEKMVVISPSRMIWGALLGVFGTPLVVAGYWQIYQGLGGANESGVLATISLFGCASIIGAFVHGTFYYMGEYVQALNQVDEKSQDVIVKMIERHKKF
;
A
#
# COMPACT_ATOMS: atom_id res chain seq x y z
N MET A 1 -20.80 -21.20 14.71
CA MET A 1 -20.11 -19.90 14.51
C MET A 1 -21.12 -18.93 13.92
N THR A 2 -21.34 -17.78 14.54
CA THR A 2 -22.30 -16.78 14.03
C THR A 2 -21.69 -15.99 12.86
N ALA A 3 -22.53 -15.31 12.08
CA ALA A 3 -22.06 -14.42 11.01
C ALA A 3 -21.09 -13.34 11.54
N ILE A 4 -21.39 -12.76 12.71
CA ILE A 4 -20.53 -11.78 13.39
C ILE A 4 -19.16 -12.36 13.73
N GLN A 5 -19.10 -13.59 14.28
CA GLN A 5 -17.84 -14.25 14.61
C GLN A 5 -17.02 -14.54 13.34
N LEU A 6 -17.66 -15.03 12.28
CA LEU A 6 -17.01 -15.31 11.00
C LEU A 6 -16.41 -14.03 10.41
N THR A 7 -17.19 -12.96 10.29
CA THR A 7 -16.71 -11.69 9.73
C THR A 7 -15.57 -11.07 10.55
N GLY A 8 -15.58 -11.25 11.87
CA GLY A 8 -14.47 -10.82 12.73
C GLY A 8 -13.18 -11.61 12.48
N ILE A 9 -13.28 -12.94 12.39
CA ILE A 9 -12.13 -13.79 12.09
C ILE A 9 -11.56 -13.45 10.70
N LEU A 10 -12.42 -13.28 9.70
CA LEU A 10 -12.00 -12.86 8.36
C LEU A 10 -11.27 -11.51 8.41
N ALA A 11 -11.77 -10.54 9.16
CA ALA A 11 -11.13 -9.24 9.30
C ALA A 11 -9.74 -9.33 9.97
N ILE A 12 -9.60 -10.16 11.01
CA ILE A 12 -8.31 -10.41 11.66
C ILE A 12 -7.32 -11.05 10.68
N ILE A 13 -7.74 -12.06 9.93
CA ILE A 13 -6.91 -12.72 8.92
C ILE A 13 -6.52 -11.71 7.82
N GLY A 14 -7.48 -10.92 7.35
CA GLY A 14 -7.26 -9.86 6.36
C GLY A 14 -6.23 -8.85 6.82
N ALA A 15 -6.38 -8.33 8.04
CA ALA A 15 -5.45 -7.37 8.63
C ALA A 15 -4.05 -7.97 8.82
N PHE A 16 -3.96 -9.25 9.22
CA PHE A 16 -2.68 -9.95 9.30
C PHE A 16 -2.01 -10.09 7.94
N ILE A 17 -2.75 -10.52 6.91
CA ILE A 17 -2.25 -10.62 5.54
C ILE A 17 -1.78 -9.24 5.03
N TYR A 18 -2.56 -8.19 5.31
CA TYR A 18 -2.21 -6.81 4.95
C TYR A 18 -0.89 -6.40 5.60
N ALA A 19 -0.74 -6.62 6.91
CA ALA A 19 0.48 -6.30 7.64
C ALA A 19 1.70 -7.06 7.11
N VAL A 20 1.54 -8.33 6.74
CA VAL A 20 2.60 -9.08 6.04
C VAL A 20 2.93 -8.41 4.70
N GLY A 21 1.91 -7.95 3.96
CA GLY A 21 2.07 -7.17 2.74
C GLY A 21 2.93 -5.93 2.92
N ASP A 22 2.65 -5.13 3.96
CA ASP A 22 3.44 -3.94 4.33
C ASP A 22 4.89 -4.29 4.61
N VAL A 23 5.14 -5.35 5.38
CA VAL A 23 6.50 -5.81 5.68
C VAL A 23 7.24 -6.22 4.41
N LEU A 24 6.58 -6.94 3.51
CA LEU A 24 7.21 -7.33 2.25
C LEU A 24 7.54 -6.12 1.36
N LEU A 25 6.66 -5.10 1.30
CA LEU A 25 6.84 -3.93 0.45
C LEU A 25 7.76 -2.85 1.01
N LEU A 26 7.74 -2.61 2.31
CA LEU A 26 8.31 -1.40 2.91
C LEU A 26 9.38 -1.68 3.97
N ALA A 27 9.48 -2.91 4.49
CA ALA A 27 10.48 -3.23 5.51
C ALA A 27 11.88 -3.44 4.89
N SER A 28 12.49 -2.34 4.47
CA SER A 28 13.90 -2.26 4.12
C SER A 28 14.51 -1.02 4.75
N ASN A 29 15.79 -1.14 5.08
CA ASN A 29 16.61 -0.02 5.51
C ASN A 29 17.84 0.05 4.61
N ILE A 30 18.17 1.25 4.16
CA ILE A 30 19.34 1.49 3.30
C ILE A 30 20.09 2.71 3.80
N ASN A 31 21.38 2.76 3.52
CA ASN A 31 22.11 4.02 3.52
C ASN A 31 22.09 4.59 2.09
N LEU A 32 21.51 5.78 1.91
CA LEU A 32 21.45 6.43 0.59
C LEU A 32 22.86 6.74 0.04
N ASP A 33 23.88 6.77 0.90
CA ASP A 33 25.28 6.91 0.47
C ASP A 33 25.77 5.78 -0.42
N ASP A 34 25.19 4.59 -0.30
CA ASP A 34 25.52 3.42 -1.12
C ASP A 34 24.89 3.48 -2.52
N TYR A 35 23.98 4.44 -2.76
CA TYR A 35 23.22 4.59 -3.99
C TYR A 35 23.37 6.00 -4.58
N PRO A 36 24.57 6.37 -5.08
CA PRO A 36 24.87 7.73 -5.55
C PRO A 36 23.94 8.19 -6.68
N LYS A 37 23.48 7.27 -7.53
CA LYS A 37 22.52 7.52 -8.61
C LYS A 37 21.13 7.98 -8.13
N LEU A 38 20.75 7.66 -6.89
CA LEU A 38 19.45 8.04 -6.31
C LEU A 38 19.53 9.35 -5.51
N LYS A 39 20.71 9.74 -5.03
CA LYS A 39 20.92 10.96 -4.22
C LYS A 39 20.30 12.23 -4.81
N PRO A 40 20.48 12.55 -6.11
CA PRO A 40 19.91 13.77 -6.69
C PRO A 40 18.38 13.82 -6.61
N PHE A 41 17.75 12.66 -6.48
CA PHE A 41 16.30 12.49 -6.54
C PHE A 41 15.66 12.20 -5.19
N ALA A 42 16.41 12.22 -4.07
CA ALA A 42 15.89 11.89 -2.73
C ALA A 42 14.58 12.63 -2.38
N LYS A 43 14.51 13.93 -2.69
CA LYS A 43 13.29 14.73 -2.48
C LYS A 43 12.11 14.25 -3.33
N LEU A 44 12.36 13.81 -4.56
CA LEU A 44 11.34 13.27 -5.45
C LEU A 44 10.87 11.90 -4.97
N LEU A 45 11.80 11.05 -4.52
CA LEU A 45 11.53 9.68 -4.09
C LEU A 45 10.81 9.63 -2.74
N SER A 46 11.03 10.58 -1.84
CA SER A 46 10.26 10.72 -0.59
C SER A 46 10.23 9.40 0.21
N ASP A 47 11.41 8.88 0.56
CA ASP A 47 11.64 7.59 1.22
C ASP A 47 11.48 6.33 0.34
N ALA A 48 10.97 6.45 -0.89
CA ALA A 48 10.85 5.31 -1.80
C ALA A 48 12.22 4.73 -2.22
N GLU A 49 13.32 5.47 -2.09
CA GLU A 49 14.68 4.97 -2.34
C GLU A 49 14.98 3.67 -1.57
N LYS A 50 14.36 3.45 -0.41
CA LYS A 50 14.50 2.22 0.40
C LYS A 50 14.09 0.96 -0.35
N MET A 51 13.24 1.09 -1.37
CA MET A 51 12.76 -0.03 -2.18
C MET A 51 13.82 -0.56 -3.16
N VAL A 52 14.96 0.14 -3.31
CA VAL A 52 16.04 -0.25 -4.24
C VAL A 52 16.61 -1.65 -3.94
N VAL A 53 16.57 -2.10 -2.69
CA VAL A 53 17.09 -3.41 -2.25
C VAL A 53 16.06 -4.53 -2.22
N ILE A 54 14.77 -4.22 -2.44
CA ILE A 54 13.70 -5.20 -2.29
C ILE A 54 13.55 -5.97 -3.61
N SER A 55 13.66 -7.29 -3.60
CA SER A 55 13.53 -8.05 -4.84
C SER A 55 12.13 -7.86 -5.49
N PRO A 56 12.02 -7.85 -6.83
CA PRO A 56 10.73 -7.70 -7.52
C PRO A 56 9.66 -8.68 -7.05
N SER A 57 10.03 -9.96 -6.86
CA SER A 57 9.12 -10.98 -6.35
C SER A 57 8.56 -10.62 -4.96
N ARG A 58 9.41 -10.13 -4.06
CA ARG A 58 8.99 -9.70 -2.72
C ARG A 58 8.04 -8.51 -2.79
N MET A 59 8.30 -7.53 -3.66
CA MET A 59 7.41 -6.38 -3.85
C MET A 59 6.05 -6.78 -4.45
N ILE A 60 6.05 -7.65 -5.46
CA ILE A 60 4.81 -8.18 -6.07
C ILE A 60 3.95 -8.85 -5.00
N TRP A 61 4.53 -9.76 -4.22
CA TRP A 61 3.80 -10.43 -3.14
C TRP A 61 3.33 -9.45 -2.07
N GLY A 62 4.15 -8.47 -1.68
CA GLY A 62 3.72 -7.47 -0.71
C GLY A 62 2.53 -6.62 -1.20
N ALA A 63 2.52 -6.24 -2.49
CA ALA A 63 1.42 -5.51 -3.10
C ALA A 63 0.15 -6.38 -3.19
N LEU A 64 0.27 -7.61 -3.70
CA LEU A 64 -0.86 -8.53 -3.84
C LEU A 64 -1.49 -8.87 -2.47
N LEU A 65 -0.69 -9.13 -1.44
CA LEU A 65 -1.21 -9.47 -0.11
C LEU A 65 -2.00 -8.31 0.50
N GLY A 66 -1.53 -7.06 0.41
CA GLY A 66 -2.33 -5.92 0.91
C GLY A 66 -3.63 -5.72 0.13
N VAL A 67 -3.59 -5.86 -1.20
CA VAL A 67 -4.80 -5.75 -2.04
C VAL A 67 -5.80 -6.86 -1.71
N PHE A 68 -5.37 -8.12 -1.66
CA PHE A 68 -6.26 -9.26 -1.41
C PHE A 68 -6.64 -9.44 0.07
N GLY A 69 -5.89 -8.86 1.00
CA GLY A 69 -6.28 -8.78 2.42
C GLY A 69 -7.45 -7.83 2.65
N THR A 70 -7.59 -6.80 1.81
CA THR A 70 -8.61 -5.74 2.00
C THR A 70 -10.06 -6.26 1.97
N PRO A 71 -10.50 -7.10 1.02
CA PRO A 71 -11.85 -7.66 1.07
C PRO A 71 -12.18 -8.39 2.38
N LEU A 72 -11.20 -9.06 2.98
CA LEU A 72 -11.36 -9.74 4.27
C LEU A 72 -11.51 -8.74 5.43
N VAL A 73 -10.75 -7.64 5.41
CA VAL A 73 -10.92 -6.52 6.36
C VAL A 73 -12.31 -5.89 6.21
N VAL A 74 -12.75 -5.64 4.98
CA VAL A 74 -14.07 -5.05 4.68
C VAL A 74 -15.20 -5.95 5.15
N ALA A 75 -15.06 -7.27 5.10
CA ALA A 75 -16.05 -8.18 5.67
C ALA A 75 -16.28 -7.91 7.17
N GLY A 76 -15.25 -7.48 7.90
CA GLY A 76 -15.33 -7.05 9.30
C GLY A 76 -16.21 -5.82 9.55
N TYR A 77 -16.47 -4.99 8.53
CA TYR A 77 -17.33 -3.81 8.68
C TYR A 77 -18.79 -4.18 8.96
N TRP A 78 -19.17 -5.44 8.72
CA TRP A 78 -20.41 -5.99 9.23
C TRP A 78 -20.52 -5.86 10.76
N GLN A 79 -19.43 -6.06 11.50
CA GLN A 79 -19.42 -5.89 12.96
C GLN A 79 -19.60 -4.43 13.36
N ILE A 80 -19.00 -3.50 12.61
CA ILE A 80 -19.17 -2.06 12.80
C ILE A 80 -20.64 -1.69 12.59
N TYR A 81 -21.25 -2.15 11.49
CA TYR A 81 -22.67 -1.93 11.22
C TYR A 81 -23.57 -2.42 12.35
N GLN A 82 -23.35 -3.66 12.84
CA GLN A 82 -24.12 -4.21 13.95
C GLN A 82 -23.90 -3.45 15.26
N GLY A 83 -22.69 -2.93 15.50
CA GLY A 83 -22.35 -2.13 16.68
C GLY A 83 -22.94 -0.73 16.68
N LEU A 84 -23.36 -0.21 15.52
CA LEU A 84 -24.05 1.07 15.38
C LEU A 84 -25.56 0.98 15.65
N GLY A 85 -26.05 -0.14 16.18
CA GLY A 85 -27.45 -0.31 16.55
C GLY A 85 -27.94 0.81 17.49
N GLY A 86 -28.96 1.54 17.06
CA GLY A 86 -29.50 2.70 17.78
C GLY A 86 -28.98 4.06 17.30
N ALA A 87 -28.00 4.10 16.38
CA ALA A 87 -27.64 5.32 15.67
C ALA A 87 -28.67 5.68 14.60
N ASN A 88 -28.71 6.95 14.20
CA ASN A 88 -29.53 7.39 13.07
C ASN A 88 -28.94 6.94 11.73
N GLU A 89 -29.78 6.82 10.70
CA GLU A 89 -29.39 6.30 9.38
C GLU A 89 -28.22 7.08 8.76
N SER A 90 -28.21 8.41 8.91
CA SER A 90 -27.14 9.27 8.41
C SER A 90 -25.78 8.95 9.05
N GLY A 91 -25.76 8.67 10.36
CA GLY A 91 -24.53 8.33 11.09
C GLY A 91 -24.00 6.95 10.70
N VAL A 92 -24.91 5.99 10.47
CA VAL A 92 -24.55 4.67 9.96
C VAL A 92 -23.95 4.77 8.56
N LEU A 93 -24.63 5.48 7.66
CA LEU A 93 -24.16 5.67 6.28
C LEU A 93 -22.81 6.37 6.24
N ALA A 94 -22.66 7.49 6.95
CA ALA A 94 -21.39 8.22 7.00
C ALA A 94 -20.24 7.34 7.48
N THR A 95 -20.45 6.56 8.55
CA THR A 95 -19.42 5.66 9.09
C THR A 95 -19.03 4.58 8.07
N ILE A 96 -20.00 3.83 7.55
CA ILE A 96 -19.72 2.73 6.60
C ILE A 96 -19.09 3.27 5.31
N SER A 97 -19.54 4.41 4.80
CA SER A 97 -18.95 5.06 3.63
C SER A 97 -17.51 5.49 3.88
N LEU A 98 -17.21 6.13 5.01
CA LEU A 98 -15.85 6.58 5.32
C LEU A 98 -14.87 5.39 5.41
N PHE A 99 -15.22 4.37 6.18
CA PHE A 99 -14.39 3.17 6.35
C PHE A 99 -14.26 2.40 5.03
N GLY A 100 -15.36 2.21 4.30
CA GLY A 100 -15.38 1.55 3.00
C GLY A 100 -14.49 2.25 1.97
N CYS A 101 -14.65 3.57 1.81
CA CYS A 101 -13.82 4.38 0.92
C CYS A 101 -12.35 4.34 1.33
N ALA A 102 -12.03 4.49 2.62
CA ALA A 102 -10.66 4.44 3.11
C ALA A 102 -9.99 3.10 2.81
N SER A 103 -10.69 1.98 2.98
CA SER A 103 -10.17 0.65 2.66
C SER A 103 -9.95 0.43 1.16
N ILE A 104 -10.91 0.84 0.33
CA ILE A 104 -10.80 0.69 -1.14
C ILE A 104 -9.66 1.54 -1.69
N ILE A 105 -9.59 2.81 -1.27
CA ILE A 105 -8.51 3.72 -1.66
C ILE A 105 -7.16 3.21 -1.12
N GLY A 106 -7.12 2.77 0.14
CA GLY A 106 -5.93 2.19 0.76
C GLY A 106 -5.38 1.00 -0.02
N ALA A 107 -6.23 0.04 -0.40
CA ALA A 107 -5.83 -1.11 -1.21
C ALA A 107 -5.28 -0.70 -2.59
N PHE A 108 -5.94 0.26 -3.24
CA PHE A 108 -5.47 0.79 -4.52
C PHE A 108 -4.08 1.42 -4.37
N VAL A 109 -3.90 2.34 -3.42
CA VAL A 109 -2.62 3.00 -3.12
C VAL A 109 -1.56 1.97 -2.76
N HIS A 110 -1.88 0.98 -1.94
CA HIS A 110 -0.96 -0.10 -1.57
C HIS A 110 -0.40 -0.85 -2.77
N GLY A 111 -1.27 -1.17 -3.75
CA GLY A 111 -0.84 -1.79 -5.00
C GLY A 111 0.15 -0.92 -5.80
N THR A 112 0.06 0.40 -5.69
CA THR A 112 0.95 1.31 -6.43
C THR A 112 2.40 1.29 -5.95
N PHE A 113 2.67 0.84 -4.72
CA PHE A 113 4.04 0.75 -4.21
C PHE A 113 4.92 -0.16 -5.06
N TYR A 114 4.37 -1.20 -5.68
CA TYR A 114 5.14 -2.04 -6.61
C TYR A 114 5.73 -1.21 -7.76
N TYR A 115 4.91 -0.39 -8.41
CA TYR A 115 5.37 0.46 -9.53
C TYR A 115 6.40 1.49 -9.07
N MET A 116 6.22 2.05 -7.87
CA MET A 116 7.22 2.97 -7.31
C MET A 116 8.56 2.27 -7.08
N GLY A 117 8.54 1.05 -6.53
CA GLY A 117 9.75 0.24 -6.35
C GLY A 117 10.46 -0.08 -7.67
N GLU A 118 9.71 -0.45 -8.70
CA GLU A 118 10.25 -0.66 -10.06
C GLU A 118 10.89 0.61 -10.62
N TYR A 119 10.28 1.79 -10.42
CA TYR A 119 10.90 3.05 -10.84
C TYR A 119 12.20 3.34 -10.11
N VAL A 120 12.24 3.12 -8.80
CA VAL A 120 13.46 3.31 -7.99
C VAL A 120 14.57 2.38 -8.47
N GLN A 121 14.25 1.11 -8.74
CA GLN A 121 15.21 0.13 -9.23
C GLN A 121 15.71 0.47 -10.63
N ALA A 122 14.80 0.84 -11.54
CA ALA A 122 15.16 1.29 -12.88
C ALA A 122 16.07 2.52 -12.81
N LEU A 123 15.72 3.52 -11.99
CA LEU A 123 16.49 4.75 -11.82
C LEU A 123 17.93 4.49 -11.34
N ASN A 124 18.12 3.46 -10.51
CA ASN A 124 19.44 3.03 -10.04
C ASN A 124 20.22 2.20 -11.07
N GLN A 125 19.52 1.44 -11.93
CA GLN A 125 20.16 0.53 -12.89
C GLN A 125 20.54 1.21 -14.21
N VAL A 126 19.75 2.17 -14.68
CA VAL A 126 20.02 2.85 -15.96
C VAL A 126 21.24 3.76 -15.91
N ASP A 127 21.78 4.08 -17.08
CA ASP A 127 22.81 5.12 -17.23
C ASP A 127 22.26 6.49 -16.83
N GLU A 128 23.13 7.37 -16.32
CA GLU A 128 22.75 8.71 -15.84
C GLU A 128 22.01 9.54 -16.90
N LYS A 129 22.41 9.42 -18.16
CA LYS A 129 21.77 10.09 -19.30
C LYS A 129 20.31 9.65 -19.52
N SER A 130 19.95 8.46 -19.06
CA SER A 130 18.62 7.86 -19.20
C SER A 130 17.74 8.08 -17.96
N GLN A 131 18.30 8.55 -16.84
CA GLN A 131 17.56 8.76 -15.59
C GLN A 131 16.42 9.77 -15.75
N ASP A 132 16.60 10.81 -16.56
CA ASP A 132 15.60 11.84 -16.83
C ASP A 132 14.26 11.25 -17.35
N VAL A 133 14.31 10.17 -18.12
CA VAL A 133 13.11 9.48 -18.61
C VAL A 133 12.30 8.90 -17.44
N ILE A 134 12.98 8.22 -16.51
CA ILE A 134 12.35 7.59 -15.34
C ILE A 134 11.85 8.65 -14.36
N VAL A 135 12.65 9.70 -14.12
CA VAL A 135 12.25 10.85 -13.28
C VAL A 135 10.95 11.47 -13.79
N LYS A 136 10.86 11.74 -15.09
CA LYS A 136 9.64 12.28 -15.70
C LYS A 136 8.44 11.34 -15.57
N MET A 137 8.65 10.02 -15.55
CA MET A 137 7.57 9.05 -15.27
C MET A 137 7.07 9.18 -13.84
N ILE A 138 7.98 9.22 -12.85
CA ILE A 138 7.64 9.39 -11.43
C ILE A 138 6.89 10.71 -11.22
N GLU A 139 7.38 11.81 -11.78
CA GLU A 139 6.74 13.12 -11.65
C GLU A 139 5.32 13.17 -12.21
N ARG A 140 5.04 12.47 -13.32
CA ARG A 140 3.67 12.39 -13.85
C ARG A 140 2.74 11.62 -12.92
N HIS A 141 3.22 10.56 -12.29
CA HIS A 141 2.40 9.74 -11.39
C HIS A 141 2.18 10.37 -10.01
N LYS A 142 3.06 11.26 -9.54
CA LYS A 142 2.88 11.99 -8.27
C LYS A 142 1.98 13.24 -8.37
N LYS A 143 1.51 13.63 -9.56
CA LYS A 143 0.67 14.82 -9.77
C LYS A 143 -0.82 14.59 -9.54
N PHE A 144 -1.22 13.35 -9.25
CA PHE A 144 -2.60 12.95 -8.94
C PHE A 144 -2.67 12.52 -7.47
#